data_AF-A0A0C5XRP8-F1
#
_entry.id   AF-A0A0C5XRP8-F1
#
_cell.length_a   1.000
_cell.length_b   1.000
_cell.length_c   1.000
_cell.angle_alpha   90.00
_cell.angle_beta   90.00
_cell.angle_gamma   90.00
#
_symmetry.space_group_name_H-M   'P 1'
#
loop_
_entity.id
_entity.type
_entity.pdbx_description
1 polymer ?
#
loop_
_entity_poly.entity_id
_entity_poly.type
_entity_poly.pdbx_seq_one_letter_code
_entity_poly.pdbx_strand_id
1 'polypeptide(L)' 'MPRDGVFDESGKAYAEEGQVMLDGPDGVAISMTPDAAEETANELIRAASEARQQIDDRESGASGS' A
#
# COMPACT_ATOMS: atom_id res chain seq x y z
N MET A 1 8.41 2.77 -16.77
CA MET A 1 8.68 2.59 -15.33
C MET A 1 8.00 3.72 -14.59
N PRO A 2 7.37 3.46 -13.43
CA PRO A 2 6.82 4.52 -12.59
C PRO A 2 7.91 5.50 -12.18
N ARG A 3 7.54 6.75 -11.90
CA ARG A 3 8.49 7.73 -11.35
C ARG A 3 8.84 7.29 -9.92
N ASP A 4 10.12 7.11 -9.65
CA ASP A 4 10.67 6.85 -8.31
C ASP A 4 10.21 5.56 -7.61
N GLY A 5 9.68 4.57 -8.35
CA GLY A 5 9.21 3.30 -7.78
C GLY A 5 7.84 3.39 -7.07
N VAL A 6 7.12 4.51 -7.22
CA VAL A 6 5.76 4.67 -6.70
C VAL A 6 4.76 4.22 -7.77
N PHE A 7 3.91 3.25 -7.43
CA PHE A 7 2.86 2.74 -8.31
C PHE A 7 1.51 3.39 -7.98
N ASP A 8 0.76 3.77 -9.01
CA ASP A 8 -0.60 4.29 -8.93
C ASP A 8 -1.67 3.19 -9.13
N GLU A 9 -1.26 2.04 -9.65
CA GLU A 9 -2.08 0.84 -9.74
C GLU A 9 -2.02 0.01 -8.45
N SER A 10 -3.18 -0.52 -8.02
CA SER A 10 -3.26 -1.42 -6.86
C SER A 10 -2.71 -2.81 -7.18
N GLY A 11 -2.07 -3.45 -6.20
CA GLY A 11 -1.86 -4.89 -6.21
C GLY A 11 -3.16 -5.70 -6.13
N LYS A 12 -3.09 -7.01 -6.36
CA LYS A 12 -4.22 -7.95 -6.25
C LYS A 12 -3.97 -8.98 -5.16
N ALA A 13 -5.01 -9.30 -4.39
CA ALA A 13 -4.96 -10.37 -3.40
C ALA A 13 -5.95 -11.49 -3.73
N TYR A 14 -5.54 -12.75 -3.54
CA TYR A 14 -6.38 -13.94 -3.72
C TYR A 14 -5.99 -15.06 -2.75
N ALA A 15 -6.92 -15.98 -2.49
CA ALA A 15 -6.67 -17.13 -1.63
C ALA A 15 -6.24 -18.35 -2.47
N GLU A 16 -5.19 -19.04 -2.04
CA GLU A 16 -4.67 -20.26 -2.66
C GLU A 16 -4.14 -21.20 -1.56
N GLU A 17 -4.61 -22.44 -1.55
CA GLU A 17 -4.15 -23.50 -0.62
C GLU A 17 -4.09 -23.10 0.87
N GLY A 18 -5.03 -22.27 1.35
CA GLY A 18 -5.09 -21.82 2.75
C GLY A 18 -4.15 -20.65 3.08
N GLN A 19 -3.51 -20.10 2.07
CA GLN A 19 -2.69 -18.89 2.14
C GLN A 19 -3.37 -17.75 1.38
N VAL A 20 -2.95 -16.53 1.69
CA VAL A 20 -3.30 -15.33 0.93
C VAL A 20 -2.08 -14.93 0.10
N MET A 21 -2.28 -14.81 -1.20
CA MET A 21 -1.31 -14.29 -2.15
C MET A 21 -1.57 -12.80 -2.37
N LEU A 22 -0.55 -11.97 -2.27
CA LEU A 22 -0.58 -10.54 -2.63
C LEU A 22 0.41 -10.30 -3.78
N ASP A 23 -0.13 -10.03 -4.97
CA ASP A 23 0.63 -9.68 -6.17
C ASP A 23 0.74 -8.16 -6.29
N GLY A 24 1.97 -7.65 -6.21
CA GLY A 24 2.30 -6.25 -6.45
C GLY A 24 2.24 -5.88 -7.94
N PRO A 25 2.09 -4.59 -8.26
CA PRO A 25 2.04 -4.08 -9.63
C PRO A 25 3.33 -4.31 -10.44
N ASP A 26 4.44 -4.67 -9.79
CA ASP A 26 5.71 -5.04 -10.41
C ASP A 26 5.96 -6.56 -10.48
N GLY A 27 4.98 -7.37 -10.08
CA GLY A 27 5.08 -8.83 -10.05
C GLY A 27 5.74 -9.40 -8.80
N VAL A 28 5.92 -8.62 -7.73
CA VAL A 28 6.31 -9.14 -6.42
C VAL A 28 5.11 -9.84 -5.78
N ALA A 29 5.20 -11.16 -5.59
CA ALA A 29 4.19 -11.96 -4.91
C ALA A 29 4.64 -12.28 -3.47
N ILE A 30 3.76 -12.05 -2.49
CA ILE A 30 3.99 -12.42 -1.09
C ILE A 30 2.88 -13.39 -0.65
N SER A 31 3.26 -14.49 0.00
CA SER A 31 2.32 -15.43 0.63
C SER A 31 2.21 -15.13 2.13
N MET A 32 0.99 -15.05 2.62
CA MET A 32 0.68 -14.76 4.03
C MET A 32 -0.30 -15.78 4.59
N THR A 33 -0.30 -15.97 5.91
CA THR A 33 -1.44 -16.61 6.58
C THR A 33 -2.66 -15.68 6.48
N PRO A 34 -3.89 -16.20 6.63
CA PRO A 34 -5.08 -15.36 6.65
C PRO A 34 -5.01 -14.22 7.68
N ASP A 35 -4.62 -14.54 8.92
CA ASP A 35 -4.52 -13.55 10.00
C ASP A 35 -3.48 -12.46 9.68
N ALA A 36 -2.31 -12.84 9.16
CA ALA A 36 -1.27 -11.90 8.80
C ALA A 36 -1.68 -10.98 7.63
N ALA A 37 -2.46 -11.50 6.68
CA ALA A 37 -2.99 -10.70 5.59
C ALA A 37 -4.00 -9.66 6.08
N GLU A 38 -4.87 -10.03 7.02
CA GLU A 38 -5.85 -9.11 7.62
C GLU A 38 -5.16 -7.99 8.41
N GLU A 39 -4.19 -8.33 9.26
CA GLU A 39 -3.39 -7.33 9.99
C GLU A 39 -2.65 -6.39 9.03
N THR A 40 -2.06 -6.93 7.97
CA THR A 40 -1.34 -6.14 6.96
C THR A 40 -2.27 -5.19 6.22
N ALA A 41 -3.47 -5.63 5.85
CA ALA A 41 -4.46 -4.77 5.19
C ALA A 41 -4.84 -3.58 6.08
N ASN A 42 -5.00 -3.82 7.40
CA ASN A 42 -5.30 -2.76 8.36
C ASN A 42 -4.16 -1.73 8.47
N GLU A 43 -2.90 -2.19 8.57
CA GLU A 43 -1.74 -1.29 8.58
C GLU A 43 -1.58 -0.52 7.26
N LEU A 44 -1.89 -1.14 6.11
CA LEU A 44 -1.87 -0.46 4.80
C LEU A 44 -2.91 0.68 4.73
N ILE A 45 -4.13 0.45 5.23
CA ILE A 45 -5.18 1.49 5.28
C ILE A 45 -4.74 2.65 6.16
N ARG A 46 -4.17 2.33 7.33
CA ARG A 46 -3.62 3.32 8.26
C ARG A 46 -2.51 4.14 7.61
N ALA A 47 -1.50 3.48 7.02
CA ALA A 47 -0.38 4.14 6.36
C ALA A 47 -0.84 5.03 5.19
N ALA A 48 -1.84 4.58 4.41
CA ALA A 48 -2.41 5.40 3.34
C ALA A 48 -3.09 6.67 3.88
N SER A 49 -3.71 6.60 5.07
CA SER A 49 -4.29 7.77 5.74
C SER A 49 -3.21 8.75 6.21
N GLU A 50 -2.14 8.23 6.82
CA GLU A 50 -0.99 9.04 7.26
C GLU A 50 -0.30 9.72 6.05
N ALA A 51 -0.12 9.01 4.94
CA ALA A 51 0.47 9.57 3.72
C ALA A 51 -0.36 10.71 3.12
N ARG A 52 -1.70 10.60 3.12
CA ARG A 52 -2.58 11.70 2.67
C ARG A 52 -2.42 12.94 3.53
N GLN A 53 -2.38 12.79 4.86
CA GLN A 53 -2.14 13.90 5.78
C GLN A 53 -0.79 14.58 5.52
N GLN A 54 0.26 13.79 5.27
CA GLN A 54 1.59 14.33 4.93
C GLN A 54 1.59 15.13 3.62
N ILE A 55 0.81 14.72 2.63
CA ILE A 55 0.64 15.45 1.36
C ILE A 55 -0.05 16.81 1.64
N ASP A 56 -1.15 16.81 2.38
CA ASP A 56 -1.90 18.02 2.72
C ASP A 56 -1.06 19.03 3.53
N ASP A 57 -0.27 18.53 4.49
CA ASP A 57 0.65 19.35 5.30
C ASP A 57 1.76 19.99 4.44
N ARG A 58 2.30 19.24 3.48
CA ARG A 58 3.33 19.74 2.55
C ARG A 58 2.80 20.86 1.67
N GLU A 59 1.58 20.74 1.17
CA GLU A 59 0.95 21.77 0.34
C GLU A 59 0.61 23.03 1.14
N SER A 60 0.18 22.87 2.39
CA SER A 60 -0.14 23.97 3.31
C SER A 60 1.09 24.74 3.78
N GLY A 61 2.22 24.05 3.99
CA GLY A 61 3.50 24.66 4.37
C GLY A 61 4.22 25.41 3.23
N ALA A 62 3.90 25.12 1.96
CA ALA A 62 4.51 25.75 0.79
C ALA A 62 3.93 27.14 0.45
N SER A 63 2.77 27.50 1.02
CA SER A 63 2.09 28.78 0.77
C SER A 63 2.51 29.92 1.72
N GLY A 64 3.47 29.67 2.61
CA GLY A 64 3.90 30.59 3.67
C GLY A 64 5.32 31.15 3.59
N SER A 65 5.97 31.13 2.41
CA SER A 65 7.34 31.65 2.19
C SER A 65 7.37 32.97 1.43
#